data_AF-A0A7K3ZQ20-F1
#
_entry.id   AF-A0A7K3ZQ20-F1
#
_cell.length_a   1.000
_cell.length_b   1.000
_cell.length_c   1.000
_cell.angle_alpha   90.00
_cell.angle_beta   90.00
_cell.angle_gamma   90.00
#
_symmetry.space_group_name_H-M   'P 1'
#
loop_
_entity.id
_entity.type
_entity.pdbx_description
1 polymer ?
#
loop_
_entity_poly.entity_id
_entity_poly.type
_entity_poly.pdbx_seq_one_letter_code
_entity_poly.pdbx_strand_id
1 'polypeptide(L)'
;MNRAMGVLLLSIALVGLVLVSGENSVSGQLPTEVSGVLTQDTVWSREGSPYVFVGAVGVPAGITLTVEAGVTIDIGAFYLEVNGTLNVKGTNRDRVVLRADVNPAYGAVVGWDAAVPVGADHGYNNIVAAYGNPTINLEYAVFNNTSIFGQGIYSEAVVTVDGCTLLGSAVNVWGSTSISNSYLTGAVVSRGNVSLSGNTFLNGIEVSGNFTVSANSITKNSGAAVTAWGSGAISGNIIADSTYGVTQDDKTTLSATVERNLIKNNTYGVYLRDESDDTVIKDNTFNGNAVGIFNPTYRSTIVGNNFVGSMQFDVQAGVDAASAANNWWGTTESVEISIKIFDSNDDFSLGTIIYTPFLDSPNAYTPQTPEELMSPTPMASPTGDVVFQSVNHSDLLSGFEVGVASAGVITAVLVALLAVYAHRKKGLKSNRALSIP
;
A
#
# COMPACT_ATOMS: atom_id res chain seq x y z
N MET A 1 -30.41 10.40 96.00
CA MET A 1 -30.26 11.87 95.85
C MET A 1 -29.72 12.16 94.45
N ASN A 2 -30.46 13.00 93.73
CA ASN A 2 -30.25 13.59 92.39
C ASN A 2 -28.76 13.95 92.08
N ARG A 3 -28.27 14.01 90.84
CA ARG A 3 -28.76 14.73 89.65
C ARG A 3 -28.12 14.22 88.35
N ALA A 4 -28.83 14.44 87.25
CA ALA A 4 -28.46 14.20 85.85
C ALA A 4 -27.57 15.30 85.22
N MET A 5 -27.05 14.95 84.03
CA MET A 5 -26.72 15.79 82.85
C MET A 5 -25.46 16.67 82.83
N GLY A 6 -24.68 16.51 81.74
CA GLY A 6 -23.72 17.50 81.26
C GLY A 6 -22.72 16.95 80.22
N VAL A 7 -23.04 17.10 78.94
CA VAL A 7 -22.24 16.75 77.75
C VAL A 7 -21.03 17.69 77.58
N LEU A 8 -19.86 17.16 77.18
CA LEU A 8 -18.95 17.85 76.24
C LEU A 8 -17.97 16.86 75.58
N LEU A 9 -18.16 16.60 74.29
CA LEU A 9 -17.21 15.92 73.41
C LEU A 9 -16.27 16.98 72.81
N LEU A 10 -14.96 16.84 73.03
CA LEU A 10 -13.93 17.60 72.33
C LEU A 10 -12.90 16.60 71.78
N SER A 11 -13.04 16.23 70.51
CA SER A 11 -12.09 15.41 69.77
C SER A 11 -10.96 16.29 69.24
N ILE A 12 -9.78 16.22 69.87
CA ILE A 12 -8.53 16.81 69.35
C ILE A 12 -7.88 15.78 68.43
N ALA A 13 -7.83 16.08 67.13
CA ALA A 13 -7.04 15.34 66.16
C ALA A 13 -5.55 15.68 66.34
N LEU A 14 -4.73 14.70 66.68
CA LEU A 14 -3.29 14.84 66.77
C LEU A 14 -2.68 14.65 65.37
N VAL A 15 -2.05 15.70 64.86
CA VAL A 15 -1.29 15.72 63.61
C VAL A 15 -0.02 14.89 63.77
N GLY A 16 0.07 13.77 63.05
CA GLY A 16 1.31 13.03 62.85
C GLY A 16 2.08 13.61 61.67
N LEU A 17 3.16 14.33 61.95
CA LEU A 17 4.14 14.78 60.97
C LEU A 17 4.95 13.55 60.50
N VAL A 18 4.69 13.06 59.29
CA VAL A 18 5.58 12.08 58.64
C VAL A 18 6.56 12.84 57.75
N LEU A 19 7.82 12.90 58.20
CA LEU A 19 8.96 13.21 57.36
C LEU A 19 9.19 12.01 56.43
N VAL A 20 8.75 12.10 55.18
CA VAL A 20 9.18 11.17 54.13
C VAL A 20 10.46 11.73 53.54
N SER A 21 11.58 11.08 53.82
CA SER A 21 12.84 11.26 53.09
C SER A 21 12.62 10.84 51.64
N GLY A 22 12.89 11.77 50.71
CA GLY A 22 12.70 11.55 49.29
C GLY A 22 13.57 10.43 48.75
N GLU A 23 12.93 9.32 48.42
CA GLU A 23 13.42 8.40 47.40
C GLU A 23 12.82 8.87 46.07
N ASN A 24 13.68 9.22 45.12
CA ASN A 24 13.30 9.45 43.73
C ASN A 24 12.80 8.13 43.13
N SER A 25 11.56 7.76 43.41
CA SER A 25 10.82 6.80 42.62
C SER A 25 10.51 7.47 41.28
N VAL A 26 11.05 6.91 40.20
CA VAL A 26 10.51 7.15 38.87
C VAL A 26 9.08 6.62 38.93
N SER A 27 8.12 7.53 39.16
CA SER A 27 6.69 7.21 39.22
C SER A 27 6.24 6.78 37.83
N GLY A 28 6.37 5.49 37.53
CA GLY A 28 5.60 4.87 36.46
C GLY A 28 4.13 4.99 36.85
N GLN A 29 3.36 5.73 36.07
CA GLN A 29 1.93 5.83 36.28
C GLN A 29 1.29 4.43 36.22
N LEU A 30 0.46 4.10 37.21
CA LEU A 30 -0.27 2.84 37.21
C LEU A 30 -1.23 2.80 36.01
N PRO A 31 -1.41 1.64 35.36
CA PRO A 31 -2.36 1.50 34.26
C PRO A 31 -3.78 1.91 34.68
N THR A 32 -4.51 2.53 33.76
CA THR A 32 -5.96 2.73 33.91
C THR A 32 -6.67 1.53 33.34
N GLU A 33 -7.27 0.71 34.21
CA GLU A 33 -8.09 -0.42 33.78
C GLU A 33 -9.44 0.05 33.22
N VAL A 34 -9.82 -0.45 32.05
CA VAL A 34 -11.07 -0.09 31.37
C VAL A 34 -11.87 -1.33 30.95
N SER A 35 -13.19 -1.24 31.03
CA SER A 35 -14.14 -2.24 30.54
C SER A 35 -15.56 -1.66 30.51
N GLY A 36 -16.49 -2.37 29.86
CA GLY A 36 -17.90 -2.01 29.82
C GLY A 36 -18.26 -0.98 28.76
N VAL A 37 -19.50 -0.51 28.80
CA VAL A 37 -20.06 0.39 27.79
C VAL A 37 -19.97 1.83 28.28
N LEU A 38 -19.45 2.73 27.45
CA LEU A 38 -19.42 4.17 27.74
C LEU A 38 -20.84 4.74 27.77
N THR A 39 -21.15 5.57 28.77
CA THR A 39 -22.46 6.20 28.94
C THR A 39 -22.48 7.67 28.55
N GLN A 40 -21.31 8.25 28.28
CA GLN A 40 -21.12 9.64 27.87
C GLN A 40 -19.81 9.76 27.09
N ASP A 41 -19.65 10.89 26.39
CA ASP A 41 -18.39 11.23 25.74
C ASP A 41 -17.23 11.14 26.74
N THR A 42 -16.16 10.49 26.30
CA THR A 42 -15.03 10.14 27.16
C THR A 42 -13.73 10.51 26.45
N VAL A 43 -12.79 11.06 27.22
CA VAL A 43 -11.44 11.39 26.75
C VAL A 43 -10.44 10.49 27.47
N TRP A 44 -9.60 9.81 26.69
CA TRP A 44 -8.42 9.11 27.16
C TRP A 44 -7.21 9.99 26.89
N SER A 45 -6.58 10.49 27.96
CA SER A 45 -5.46 11.42 27.93
C SER A 45 -4.16 10.75 28.36
N ARG A 46 -3.03 11.44 28.17
CA ARG A 46 -1.72 10.91 28.56
C ARG A 46 -1.63 10.64 30.07
N GLU A 47 -2.31 11.44 30.88
CA GLU A 47 -2.42 11.28 32.34
C GLU A 47 -3.29 10.11 32.78
N GLY A 48 -3.82 9.28 31.87
CA GLY A 48 -4.41 7.98 32.22
C GLY A 48 -3.70 6.82 31.56
N SER A 49 -2.64 7.09 30.78
CA SER A 49 -1.96 6.06 30.00
C SER A 49 -1.00 5.23 30.88
N PRO A 50 -0.86 3.92 30.64
CA PRO A 50 -1.57 3.12 29.64
C PRO A 50 -3.02 2.79 30.05
N TYR A 51 -3.93 2.76 29.07
CA TYR A 51 -5.28 2.20 29.26
C TYR A 51 -5.23 0.71 28.94
N VAL A 52 -5.60 -0.13 29.90
CA VAL A 52 -5.52 -1.59 29.79
C VAL A 52 -6.91 -2.19 29.88
N PHE A 53 -7.29 -2.98 28.88
CA PHE A 53 -8.61 -3.61 28.85
C PHE A 53 -8.61 -4.78 29.84
N VAL A 54 -9.54 -4.74 30.80
CA VAL A 54 -9.87 -5.86 31.71
C VAL A 54 -11.20 -6.51 31.35
N GLY A 55 -11.81 -6.04 30.26
CA GLY A 55 -13.03 -6.51 29.64
C GLY A 55 -13.21 -5.78 28.30
N ALA A 56 -14.16 -6.20 27.48
CA ALA A 56 -14.51 -5.47 26.27
C ALA A 56 -14.98 -4.05 26.59
N VAL A 57 -14.68 -3.10 25.71
CA VAL A 57 -15.14 -1.70 25.81
C VAL A 57 -16.10 -1.40 24.67
N GLY A 58 -17.24 -0.81 24.97
CA GLY A 58 -18.24 -0.41 23.98
C GLY A 58 -18.39 1.11 23.88
N VAL A 59 -18.42 1.63 22.65
CA VAL A 59 -18.75 3.03 22.33
C VAL A 59 -20.12 3.06 21.64
N PRO A 60 -21.23 3.35 22.36
CA PRO A 60 -22.57 3.35 21.77
C PRO A 60 -22.79 4.44 20.72
N ALA A 61 -23.82 4.26 19.90
CA ALA A 61 -24.28 5.29 18.97
C ALA A 61 -24.55 6.63 19.69
N GLY A 62 -24.07 7.73 19.12
CA GLY A 62 -24.17 9.06 19.70
C GLY A 62 -23.12 9.40 20.77
N ILE A 63 -22.27 8.43 21.16
CA ILE A 63 -21.15 8.65 22.10
C ILE A 63 -19.82 8.69 21.34
N THR A 64 -18.92 9.55 21.81
CA THR A 64 -17.56 9.69 21.28
C THR A 64 -16.52 9.27 22.32
N LEU A 65 -15.64 8.35 21.94
CA LEU A 65 -14.36 8.13 22.61
C LEU A 65 -13.27 8.91 21.88
N THR A 66 -12.62 9.86 22.56
CA THR A 66 -11.44 10.57 22.05
C THR A 66 -10.19 10.08 22.75
N VAL A 67 -9.20 9.66 21.98
CA VAL A 67 -7.88 9.23 22.47
C VAL A 67 -6.85 10.28 22.05
N GLU A 68 -6.21 10.92 23.01
CA GLU A 68 -5.27 12.00 22.78
C GLU A 68 -3.85 11.50 22.45
N ALA A 69 -3.01 12.41 21.95
CA ALA A 69 -1.66 12.13 21.50
C ALA A 69 -0.75 11.53 22.59
N GLY A 70 -0.02 10.49 22.22
CA GLY A 70 0.91 9.77 23.12
C GLY A 70 0.26 8.77 24.06
N VAL A 71 -1.05 8.51 23.94
CA VAL A 71 -1.71 7.45 24.70
C VAL A 71 -1.31 6.07 24.16
N THR A 72 -1.02 5.15 25.07
CA THR A 72 -0.97 3.71 24.83
C THR A 72 -2.27 3.04 25.29
N ILE A 73 -2.85 2.21 24.43
CA ILE A 73 -3.98 1.33 24.69
C ILE A 73 -3.52 -0.11 24.53
N ASP A 74 -3.73 -0.90 25.58
CA ASP A 74 -3.54 -2.34 25.57
C ASP A 74 -4.90 -3.05 25.58
N ILE A 75 -5.29 -3.58 24.42
CA ILE A 75 -6.55 -4.30 24.24
C ILE A 75 -6.44 -5.74 24.78
N GLY A 76 -5.22 -6.28 24.89
CA GLY A 76 -4.99 -7.66 25.30
C GLY A 76 -5.74 -8.67 24.42
N ALA A 77 -6.55 -9.53 25.05
CA ALA A 77 -7.42 -10.51 24.38
C ALA A 77 -8.86 -10.02 24.18
N PHE A 78 -9.16 -8.76 24.51
CA PHE A 78 -10.51 -8.19 24.41
C PHE A 78 -10.70 -7.47 23.06
N TYR A 79 -11.79 -6.71 22.96
CA TYR A 79 -12.10 -5.90 21.79
C TYR A 79 -12.72 -4.56 22.17
N LEU A 80 -12.60 -3.61 21.27
CA LEU A 80 -13.29 -2.32 21.30
C LEU A 80 -14.42 -2.36 20.26
N GLU A 81 -15.67 -2.33 20.72
CA GLU A 81 -16.83 -2.21 19.85
C GLU A 81 -17.22 -0.74 19.67
N VAL A 82 -17.29 -0.29 18.42
CA VAL A 82 -17.62 1.07 18.04
C VAL A 82 -18.93 1.07 17.26
N ASN A 83 -19.98 1.58 17.91
CA ASN A 83 -21.29 1.90 17.32
C ASN A 83 -21.50 3.42 17.20
N GLY A 84 -20.72 4.22 17.94
CA GLY A 84 -20.66 5.69 17.86
C GLY A 84 -19.41 6.17 17.12
N THR A 85 -18.63 7.03 17.79
CA THR A 85 -17.43 7.64 17.21
C THR A 85 -16.18 7.29 18.01
N LEU A 86 -15.14 6.79 17.33
CA LEU A 86 -13.79 6.67 17.87
C LEU A 86 -12.88 7.70 17.18
N ASN A 87 -12.31 8.62 17.95
CA ASN A 87 -11.36 9.62 17.47
C ASN A 87 -9.99 9.40 18.11
N VAL A 88 -9.05 8.83 17.37
CA VAL A 88 -7.65 8.69 17.78
C VAL A 88 -6.84 9.82 17.18
N LYS A 89 -6.35 10.72 18.04
CA LYS A 89 -5.72 12.00 17.66
C LYS A 89 -4.24 12.01 18.03
N GLY A 90 -3.46 11.12 17.40
CA GLY A 90 -2.01 11.14 17.51
C GLY A 90 -1.39 12.34 16.77
N THR A 91 -0.08 12.51 16.95
CA THR A 91 0.72 13.39 16.09
C THR A 91 1.96 12.64 15.60
N ASN A 92 2.66 13.20 14.61
CA ASN A 92 3.92 12.63 14.12
C ASN A 92 5.02 12.52 15.21
N ARG A 93 4.94 13.31 16.28
CA ARG A 93 5.87 13.28 17.43
C ARG A 93 5.36 12.41 18.56
N ASP A 94 4.05 12.47 18.81
CA ASP A 94 3.37 11.82 19.92
C ASP A 94 2.26 10.92 19.39
N ARG A 95 2.67 9.77 18.87
CA ARG A 95 1.76 8.79 18.29
C ARG A 95 0.93 8.10 19.36
N VAL A 96 -0.32 7.75 19.02
CA VAL A 96 -1.11 6.82 19.84
C VAL A 96 -0.67 5.40 19.51
N VAL A 97 -0.55 4.53 20.51
CA VAL A 97 -0.18 3.12 20.31
C VAL A 97 -1.33 2.23 20.73
N LEU A 98 -1.80 1.38 19.83
CA LEU A 98 -2.79 0.33 20.10
C LEU A 98 -2.12 -1.01 19.90
N ARG A 99 -2.25 -1.89 20.89
CA ARG A 99 -1.74 -3.25 20.81
C ARG A 99 -2.76 -4.26 21.31
N ALA A 100 -2.69 -5.47 20.78
CA ALA A 100 -3.44 -6.61 21.25
C ALA A 100 -2.57 -7.88 21.24
N ASP A 101 -2.92 -8.84 22.10
CA ASP A 101 -2.19 -10.10 22.25
C ASP A 101 -2.45 -11.04 21.07
N VAL A 102 -3.66 -10.97 20.51
CA VAL A 102 -4.12 -11.81 19.41
C VAL A 102 -4.72 -10.93 18.33
N ASN A 103 -4.24 -11.08 17.10
CA ASN A 103 -4.93 -10.58 15.92
C ASN A 103 -5.55 -11.77 15.18
N PRO A 104 -6.88 -11.92 15.16
CA PRO A 104 -7.50 -13.05 14.48
C PRO A 104 -7.48 -12.95 12.96
N ALA A 105 -7.20 -11.76 12.44
CA ALA A 105 -7.04 -11.58 11.01
C ALA A 105 -5.66 -12.12 10.64
N TYR A 106 -5.60 -13.45 10.45
CA TYR A 106 -4.79 -14.00 9.36
C TYR A 106 -4.99 -13.06 8.18
N GLY A 107 -3.89 -12.48 7.67
CA GLY A 107 -3.91 -11.54 6.57
C GLY A 107 -4.81 -12.07 5.47
N ALA A 108 -6.03 -11.51 5.39
CA ALA A 108 -7.08 -12.01 4.53
C ALA A 108 -6.45 -12.18 3.16
N VAL A 109 -6.30 -13.44 2.75
CA VAL A 109 -5.70 -13.76 1.47
C VAL A 109 -6.54 -13.01 0.45
N VAL A 110 -5.91 -12.13 -0.32
CA VAL A 110 -6.64 -11.44 -1.40
C VAL A 110 -6.59 -12.40 -2.57
N GLY A 111 -7.71 -13.08 -2.82
CA GLY A 111 -7.83 -14.09 -3.86
C GLY A 111 -9.00 -15.04 -3.61
N TRP A 112 -9.57 -15.58 -4.69
CA TRP A 112 -10.74 -16.48 -4.71
C TRP A 112 -10.66 -17.66 -3.72
N ASP A 113 -9.47 -18.18 -3.41
CA ASP A 113 -9.29 -19.32 -2.49
C ASP A 113 -9.23 -18.90 -1.01
N ALA A 114 -9.29 -17.60 -0.75
CA ALA A 114 -9.52 -17.07 0.58
C ALA A 114 -11.02 -17.11 0.85
N ALA A 115 -11.49 -18.25 1.33
CA ALA A 115 -12.69 -18.24 2.14
C ALA A 115 -12.44 -17.30 3.33
N VAL A 116 -12.73 -16.00 3.20
CA VAL A 116 -13.12 -15.19 4.34
C VAL A 116 -14.43 -15.81 4.75
N PRO A 117 -14.52 -16.50 5.91
CA PRO A 117 -15.75 -17.13 6.31
C PRO A 117 -16.79 -16.01 6.44
N VAL A 118 -17.72 -15.95 5.49
CA VAL A 118 -18.92 -15.14 5.59
C VAL A 118 -19.70 -15.78 6.75
N GLY A 119 -19.51 -15.25 7.96
CA GLY A 119 -20.02 -15.85 9.19
C GLY A 119 -18.99 -16.12 10.29
N ALA A 120 -17.77 -15.54 10.26
CA ALA A 120 -16.93 -15.49 11.45
C ALA A 120 -17.56 -14.55 12.50
N ASP A 121 -18.52 -15.09 13.26
CA ASP A 121 -19.14 -14.51 14.45
C ASP A 121 -18.09 -13.79 15.31
N HIS A 122 -18.22 -12.46 15.41
CA HIS A 122 -18.02 -11.54 16.54
C HIS A 122 -16.84 -11.72 17.54
N GLY A 123 -16.09 -12.80 17.53
CA GLY A 123 -15.43 -13.34 18.72
C GLY A 123 -13.94 -13.05 18.84
N TYR A 124 -13.31 -12.37 17.88
CA TYR A 124 -11.86 -12.22 17.95
C TYR A 124 -11.28 -10.87 17.47
N ASN A 125 -12.03 -9.99 16.81
CA ASN A 125 -11.46 -8.79 16.17
C ASN A 125 -11.15 -7.68 17.19
N ASN A 126 -10.04 -6.96 17.03
CA ASN A 126 -9.57 -6.01 18.06
C ASN A 126 -10.40 -4.72 18.11
N ILE A 127 -10.74 -4.15 16.94
CA ILE A 127 -11.67 -3.02 16.82
C ILE A 127 -12.79 -3.42 15.87
N VAL A 128 -14.01 -3.30 16.36
CA VAL A 128 -15.21 -3.76 15.68
C VAL A 128 -16.12 -2.57 15.41
N ALA A 129 -16.28 -2.20 14.14
CA ALA A 129 -17.27 -1.22 13.68
C ALA A 129 -18.59 -1.95 13.41
N ALA A 130 -19.52 -1.95 14.38
CA ALA A 130 -20.68 -2.84 14.34
C ALA A 130 -21.94 -2.21 13.72
N TYR A 131 -22.76 -1.51 14.50
CA TYR A 131 -24.08 -1.00 14.10
C TYR A 131 -24.19 0.51 14.29
N GLY A 132 -25.16 1.15 13.61
CA GLY A 132 -25.48 2.56 13.84
C GLY A 132 -24.57 3.56 13.13
N ASN A 133 -24.01 3.18 11.99
CA ASN A 133 -23.17 4.02 11.12
C ASN A 133 -21.94 4.59 11.86
N PRO A 134 -21.11 3.70 12.45
CA PRO A 134 -20.00 4.13 13.29
C PRO A 134 -18.96 4.91 12.48
N THR A 135 -18.31 5.86 13.15
CA THR A 135 -17.20 6.62 12.59
C THR A 135 -15.92 6.32 13.36
N ILE A 136 -14.86 5.90 12.65
CA ILE A 136 -13.54 5.65 13.22
C ILE A 136 -12.55 6.56 12.50
N ASN A 137 -11.98 7.52 13.23
CA ASN A 137 -10.96 8.44 12.73
C ASN A 137 -9.64 8.16 13.43
N LEU A 138 -8.61 7.81 12.66
CA LEU A 138 -7.30 7.43 13.15
C LEU A 138 -6.23 8.34 12.54
N GLU A 139 -5.60 9.15 13.38
CA GLU A 139 -4.53 10.06 12.98
C GLU A 139 -3.24 9.71 13.72
N TYR A 140 -2.15 9.51 12.98
CA TYR A 140 -0.80 9.26 13.50
C TYR A 140 -0.75 8.22 14.63
N ALA A 141 -1.38 7.07 14.41
CA ALA A 141 -1.41 5.97 15.36
C ALA A 141 -0.55 4.78 14.88
N VAL A 142 -0.05 4.01 15.84
CA VAL A 142 0.63 2.73 15.61
C VAL A 142 -0.26 1.62 16.10
N PHE A 143 -0.65 0.75 15.19
CA PHE A 143 -1.39 -0.47 15.48
C PHE A 143 -0.43 -1.63 15.40
N ASN A 144 -0.32 -2.38 16.49
CA ASN A 144 0.46 -3.60 16.56
C ASN A 144 -0.48 -4.77 16.82
N ASN A 145 -0.64 -5.64 15.83
CA ASN A 145 -1.56 -6.78 15.90
C ASN A 145 -2.99 -6.37 16.27
N THR A 146 -3.44 -5.22 15.78
CA THR A 146 -4.76 -4.65 16.06
C THR A 146 -5.46 -4.37 14.74
N SER A 147 -6.42 -5.22 14.33
CA SER A 147 -7.18 -5.03 13.09
C SER A 147 -8.47 -4.24 13.32
N ILE A 148 -8.95 -3.60 12.26
CA ILE A 148 -10.24 -2.91 12.20
C ILE A 148 -11.18 -3.74 11.34
N PHE A 149 -12.34 -4.08 11.87
CA PHE A 149 -13.31 -4.96 11.21
C PHE A 149 -14.71 -4.37 11.24
N GLY A 150 -15.39 -4.30 10.09
CA GLY A 150 -16.81 -3.97 9.99
C GLY A 150 -17.68 -5.21 10.20
N GLN A 151 -18.70 -5.15 11.06
CA GLN A 151 -19.65 -6.25 11.21
C GLN A 151 -20.65 -6.29 10.05
N GLY A 152 -20.69 -7.43 9.38
CA GLY A 152 -21.70 -7.75 8.37
C GLY A 152 -21.57 -6.97 7.06
N ILE A 153 -22.39 -7.39 6.10
CA ILE A 153 -22.36 -6.89 4.72
C ILE A 153 -23.07 -5.53 4.52
N TYR A 154 -23.61 -4.95 5.60
CA TYR A 154 -24.45 -3.74 5.60
C TYR A 154 -23.88 -2.61 6.47
N SER A 155 -22.65 -2.74 6.94
CA SER A 155 -22.01 -1.70 7.75
C SER A 155 -21.79 -0.44 6.90
N GLU A 156 -22.53 0.64 7.15
CA GLU A 156 -22.22 1.99 6.61
C GLU A 156 -21.09 2.67 7.40
N ALA A 157 -20.19 1.89 8.03
CA ALA A 157 -19.08 2.44 8.79
C ALA A 157 -18.23 3.37 7.92
N VAL A 158 -17.78 4.46 8.52
CA VAL A 158 -16.80 5.36 7.90
C VAL A 158 -15.50 5.22 8.66
N VAL A 159 -14.47 4.74 7.98
CA VAL A 159 -13.13 4.57 8.55
C VAL A 159 -12.14 5.47 7.83
N THR A 160 -11.51 6.36 8.58
CA THR A 160 -10.45 7.24 8.11
C THR A 160 -9.15 6.89 8.82
N VAL A 161 -8.09 6.66 8.05
CA VAL A 161 -6.75 6.33 8.55
C VAL A 161 -5.73 7.25 7.90
N ASP A 162 -5.12 8.16 8.65
CA ASP A 162 -4.11 9.09 8.14
C ASP A 162 -2.81 9.05 8.93
N GLY A 163 -1.67 8.98 8.24
CA GLY A 163 -0.35 9.03 8.86
C GLY A 163 -0.04 7.86 9.80
N CYS A 164 -0.79 6.75 9.70
CA CYS A 164 -0.75 5.63 10.63
C CYS A 164 0.25 4.54 10.20
N THR A 165 0.57 3.65 11.14
CA THR A 165 1.41 2.47 10.90
C THR A 165 0.71 1.23 11.45
N LEU A 166 0.27 0.34 10.56
CA LEU A 166 -0.49 -0.88 10.88
C LEU A 166 0.40 -2.12 10.67
N LEU A 167 1.00 -2.58 11.77
CA LEU A 167 1.91 -3.73 11.83
C LEU A 167 1.15 -4.98 12.23
N GLY A 168 1.18 -6.00 11.37
CA GLY A 168 0.38 -7.21 11.55
C GLY A 168 -1.11 -6.92 11.63
N SER A 169 -1.57 -5.79 11.09
CA SER A 169 -2.92 -5.23 11.25
C SER A 169 -3.61 -5.05 9.91
N ALA A 170 -4.86 -5.51 9.79
CA ALA A 170 -5.67 -5.39 8.59
C ALA A 170 -6.82 -4.38 8.76
N VAL A 171 -7.34 -3.89 7.64
CA VAL A 171 -8.59 -3.12 7.59
C VAL A 171 -9.56 -3.90 6.72
N ASN A 172 -10.63 -4.43 7.31
CA ASN A 172 -11.68 -5.15 6.59
C ASN A 172 -13.04 -4.54 6.91
N VAL A 173 -13.52 -3.65 6.06
CA VAL A 173 -14.69 -2.82 6.34
C VAL A 173 -15.57 -2.73 5.11
N TRP A 174 -16.80 -3.20 5.24
CA TRP A 174 -17.78 -3.17 4.14
C TRP A 174 -18.40 -1.78 3.92
N GLY A 175 -18.07 -0.81 4.78
CA GLY A 175 -18.41 0.61 4.63
C GLY A 175 -17.35 1.42 3.88
N SER A 176 -17.46 2.74 3.94
CA SER A 176 -16.55 3.66 3.26
C SER A 176 -15.22 3.77 4.00
N THR A 177 -14.11 3.68 3.26
CA THR A 177 -12.76 3.65 3.83
C THR A 177 -11.86 4.64 3.11
N SER A 178 -11.24 5.54 3.88
CA SER A 178 -10.20 6.44 3.39
C SER A 178 -8.90 6.15 4.13
N ILE A 179 -7.84 5.81 3.40
CA ILE A 179 -6.51 5.59 3.97
C ILE A 179 -5.51 6.48 3.25
N SER A 180 -4.79 7.29 4.00
CA SER A 180 -3.76 8.18 3.45
C SER A 180 -2.46 8.16 4.24
N ASN A 181 -1.35 8.39 3.54
CA ASN A 181 -0.01 8.60 4.14
C ASN A 181 0.40 7.52 5.15
N SER A 182 -0.10 6.30 4.98
CA SER A 182 -0.01 5.24 5.98
C SER A 182 0.83 4.07 5.49
N TYR A 183 1.37 3.32 6.45
CA TYR A 183 2.15 2.10 6.21
C TYR A 183 1.38 0.89 6.74
N LEU A 184 1.07 -0.07 5.88
CA LEU A 184 0.22 -1.22 6.22
C LEU A 184 0.89 -2.52 5.80
N THR A 185 0.91 -3.48 6.73
CA THR A 185 1.45 -4.84 6.49
C THR A 185 0.35 -5.91 6.41
N GLY A 186 -0.84 -5.61 6.91
CA GLY A 186 -2.04 -6.43 6.69
C GLY A 186 -2.81 -5.97 5.46
N ALA A 187 -3.72 -6.83 5.00
CA ALA A 187 -4.57 -6.56 3.83
C ALA A 187 -5.58 -5.43 4.12
N VAL A 188 -6.02 -4.78 3.04
CA VAL A 188 -7.17 -3.88 3.04
C VAL A 188 -8.26 -4.51 2.19
N VAL A 189 -9.43 -4.69 2.77
CA VAL A 189 -10.64 -5.14 2.08
C VAL A 189 -11.72 -4.12 2.38
N SER A 190 -12.18 -3.40 1.36
CA SER A 190 -13.26 -2.44 1.53
C SER A 190 -14.23 -2.41 0.36
N ARG A 191 -15.52 -2.31 0.70
CA ARG A 191 -16.62 -2.48 -0.27
C ARG A 191 -17.56 -1.28 -0.42
N GLY A 192 -17.36 -0.21 0.36
CA GLY A 192 -18.07 1.06 0.24
C GLY A 192 -17.40 2.02 -0.74
N ASN A 193 -17.47 3.34 -0.48
CA ASN A 193 -16.64 4.30 -1.21
C ASN A 193 -15.20 4.22 -0.68
N VAL A 194 -14.24 3.93 -1.55
CA VAL A 194 -12.84 3.72 -1.12
C VAL A 194 -11.91 4.78 -1.69
N SER A 195 -11.07 5.37 -0.85
CA SER A 195 -10.00 6.28 -1.26
C SER A 195 -8.69 5.89 -0.58
N LEU A 196 -7.73 5.36 -1.34
CA LEU A 196 -6.41 4.96 -0.84
C LEU A 196 -5.36 5.83 -1.53
N SER A 197 -4.68 6.71 -0.78
CA SER A 197 -3.69 7.63 -1.36
C SER A 197 -2.38 7.78 -0.60
N GLY A 198 -1.25 7.79 -1.31
CA GLY A 198 0.06 8.08 -0.69
C GLY A 198 0.51 7.04 0.34
N ASN A 199 -0.01 5.80 0.28
CA ASN A 199 0.30 4.76 1.25
C ASN A 199 1.42 3.83 0.77
N THR A 200 1.99 3.10 1.73
CA THR A 200 2.82 1.92 1.46
C THR A 200 2.09 0.68 1.96
N PHE A 201 1.75 -0.22 1.05
CA PHE A 201 1.11 -1.49 1.35
C PHE A 201 2.09 -2.64 1.10
N LEU A 202 2.34 -3.45 2.13
CA LEU A 202 3.10 -4.71 2.02
C LEU A 202 2.19 -5.94 1.86
N ASN A 203 0.91 -5.68 1.59
CA ASN A 203 -0.15 -6.66 1.45
C ASN A 203 -1.15 -6.19 0.38
N GLY A 204 -2.21 -6.97 0.17
CA GLY A 204 -3.14 -6.75 -0.94
C GLY A 204 -4.29 -5.88 -0.57
N ILE A 205 -4.83 -5.29 -1.61
CA ILE A 205 -5.98 -4.41 -1.58
C ILE A 205 -7.10 -5.11 -2.35
N GLU A 206 -8.24 -5.29 -1.72
CA GLU A 206 -9.50 -5.64 -2.38
C GLU A 206 -10.45 -4.45 -2.24
N VAL A 207 -10.85 -3.88 -3.37
CA VAL A 207 -11.79 -2.76 -3.42
C VAL A 207 -12.97 -3.09 -4.29
N SER A 208 -14.16 -2.69 -3.87
CA SER A 208 -15.35 -2.77 -4.69
C SER A 208 -16.13 -1.45 -4.78
N GLY A 209 -17.02 -1.33 -5.77
CA GLY A 209 -17.89 -0.17 -5.92
C GLY A 209 -17.15 1.03 -6.50
N ASN A 210 -17.38 2.24 -5.95
CA ASN A 210 -16.65 3.43 -6.34
C ASN A 210 -15.34 3.52 -5.54
N PHE A 211 -14.21 3.36 -6.21
CA PHE A 211 -12.90 3.45 -5.55
C PHE A 211 -11.91 4.33 -6.29
N THR A 212 -10.97 4.89 -5.53
CA THR A 212 -9.74 5.52 -6.03
C THR A 212 -8.57 4.94 -5.27
N VAL A 213 -7.65 4.29 -5.98
CA VAL A 213 -6.38 3.80 -5.46
C VAL A 213 -5.29 4.59 -6.17
N SER A 214 -4.71 5.59 -5.52
CA SER A 214 -3.78 6.50 -6.18
C SER A 214 -2.49 6.82 -5.45
N ALA A 215 -1.40 7.03 -6.18
CA ALA A 215 -0.12 7.44 -5.60
C ALA A 215 0.40 6.51 -4.47
N ASN A 216 0.06 5.22 -4.50
CA ASN A 216 0.51 4.25 -3.50
C ASN A 216 1.73 3.47 -3.99
N SER A 217 2.55 3.01 -3.04
CA SER A 217 3.50 1.92 -3.26
C SER A 217 2.87 0.63 -2.74
N ILE A 218 2.62 -0.32 -3.65
CA ILE A 218 1.93 -1.57 -3.36
C ILE A 218 2.87 -2.69 -3.76
N THR A 219 3.43 -3.35 -2.76
CA THR A 219 4.33 -4.48 -2.94
C THR A 219 3.77 -5.65 -2.15
N LYS A 220 3.25 -6.68 -2.82
CA LYS A 220 2.63 -7.81 -2.13
C LYS A 220 3.21 -9.16 -2.52
N ASN A 221 3.57 -9.90 -1.47
CA ASN A 221 3.87 -11.33 -1.41
C ASN A 221 2.62 -12.23 -1.64
N SER A 222 2.75 -13.24 -2.52
CA SER A 222 1.80 -14.32 -2.83
C SER A 222 0.34 -13.86 -3.07
N GLY A 223 -0.03 -13.53 -4.31
CA GLY A 223 -1.41 -13.13 -4.69
C GLY A 223 -1.48 -11.82 -5.47
N ALA A 224 -2.65 -11.18 -5.46
CA ALA A 224 -2.89 -9.91 -6.14
C ALA A 224 -2.51 -8.69 -5.27
N ALA A 225 -1.83 -7.71 -5.85
CA ALA A 225 -1.57 -6.42 -5.20
C ALA A 225 -2.85 -5.57 -5.11
N VAL A 226 -3.59 -5.45 -6.21
CA VAL A 226 -4.93 -4.84 -6.24
C VAL A 226 -5.92 -5.78 -6.92
N THR A 227 -6.94 -6.21 -6.20
CA THR A 227 -8.15 -6.80 -6.78
C THR A 227 -9.24 -5.74 -6.78
N ALA A 228 -9.77 -5.42 -7.94
CA ALA A 228 -10.79 -4.41 -8.11
C ALA A 228 -12.08 -5.02 -8.70
N TRP A 229 -13.17 -4.74 -8.00
CA TRP A 229 -14.53 -5.11 -8.36
C TRP A 229 -15.31 -3.83 -8.67
N GLY A 230 -15.78 -3.60 -9.89
CA GLY A 230 -16.53 -2.39 -10.24
C GLY A 230 -15.71 -1.23 -10.80
N SER A 231 -16.40 -0.10 -10.97
CA SER A 231 -15.86 1.09 -11.62
C SER A 231 -15.11 2.00 -10.65
N GLY A 232 -13.80 2.02 -10.75
CA GLY A 232 -12.95 2.96 -10.02
C GLY A 232 -11.67 3.30 -10.79
N ALA A 233 -10.80 4.10 -10.17
CA ALA A 233 -9.51 4.48 -10.74
C ALA A 233 -8.36 3.88 -9.93
N ILE A 234 -7.43 3.23 -10.62
CA ILE A 234 -6.13 2.78 -10.09
C ILE A 234 -5.09 3.61 -10.81
N SER A 235 -4.55 4.65 -10.15
CA SER A 235 -3.70 5.63 -10.85
C SER A 235 -2.47 6.15 -10.12
N GLY A 236 -1.36 6.34 -10.82
CA GLY A 236 -0.16 6.89 -10.21
C GLY A 236 0.52 5.95 -9.20
N ASN A 237 0.19 4.66 -9.18
CA ASN A 237 0.75 3.72 -8.21
C ASN A 237 2.04 3.08 -8.71
N ILE A 238 2.88 2.62 -7.78
CA ILE A 238 3.93 1.65 -8.02
C ILE A 238 3.40 0.29 -7.55
N ILE A 239 3.18 -0.63 -8.48
CA ILE A 239 2.62 -1.96 -8.23
C ILE A 239 3.68 -3.00 -8.60
N ALA A 240 4.23 -3.68 -7.60
CA ALA A 240 5.41 -4.51 -7.82
C ALA A 240 5.46 -5.81 -7.03
N ASP A 241 6.21 -6.76 -7.61
CA ASP A 241 6.67 -8.00 -6.97
C ASP A 241 5.50 -8.90 -6.47
N SER A 242 4.40 -8.95 -7.23
CA SER A 242 3.20 -9.74 -6.93
C SER A 242 2.89 -10.81 -7.97
N THR A 243 2.04 -11.79 -7.63
CA THR A 243 1.56 -12.75 -8.64
C THR A 243 0.72 -12.02 -9.68
N TYR A 244 -0.20 -11.18 -9.22
CA TYR A 244 -1.01 -10.31 -10.08
C TYR A 244 -0.81 -8.86 -9.60
N GLY A 245 -0.43 -7.95 -10.49
CA GLY A 245 -0.32 -6.54 -10.15
C GLY A 245 -1.71 -5.95 -9.91
N VAL A 246 -2.50 -5.87 -10.98
CA VAL A 246 -3.93 -5.55 -10.91
C VAL A 246 -4.73 -6.71 -11.44
N THR A 247 -5.70 -7.18 -10.66
CA THR A 247 -6.72 -8.12 -11.11
C THR A 247 -8.05 -7.37 -11.22
N GLN A 248 -8.64 -7.38 -12.41
CA GLN A 248 -10.07 -7.06 -12.57
C GLN A 248 -10.84 -8.36 -12.49
N ASP A 249 -11.81 -8.39 -11.59
CA ASP A 249 -12.69 -9.54 -11.38
C ASP A 249 -14.11 -9.00 -11.29
N ASP A 250 -14.70 -8.63 -12.42
CA ASP A 250 -16.07 -8.15 -12.44
C ASP A 250 -16.87 -8.73 -13.60
N LYS A 251 -18.00 -9.37 -13.28
CA LYS A 251 -18.99 -9.91 -14.24
C LYS A 251 -20.02 -8.86 -14.65
N THR A 252 -19.78 -7.60 -14.33
CA THR A 252 -20.67 -6.48 -14.64
C THR A 252 -20.04 -5.52 -15.66
N THR A 253 -20.85 -4.62 -16.22
CA THR A 253 -20.44 -3.63 -17.23
C THR A 253 -19.63 -2.45 -16.65
N LEU A 254 -19.05 -2.58 -15.46
CA LEU A 254 -18.37 -1.50 -14.74
C LEU A 254 -16.93 -1.93 -14.44
N SER A 255 -16.00 -1.60 -15.32
CA SER A 255 -14.58 -1.94 -15.12
C SER A 255 -13.76 -0.74 -14.65
N ALA A 256 -12.63 -1.01 -13.99
CA ALA A 256 -11.75 0.04 -13.54
C ALA A 256 -10.97 0.71 -14.68
N THR A 257 -10.54 1.95 -14.45
CA THR A 257 -9.46 2.57 -15.21
C THR A 257 -8.13 2.35 -14.48
N VAL A 258 -7.20 1.67 -15.14
CA VAL A 258 -5.81 1.49 -14.72
C VAL A 258 -4.96 2.47 -15.52
N GLU A 259 -4.54 3.58 -14.90
CA GLU A 259 -3.80 4.62 -15.61
C GLU A 259 -2.57 5.17 -14.89
N ARG A 260 -1.51 5.51 -15.63
CA ARG A 260 -0.32 6.16 -15.06
C ARG A 260 0.30 5.38 -13.90
N ASN A 261 0.27 4.05 -13.93
CA ASN A 261 0.95 3.21 -12.94
C ASN A 261 2.30 2.72 -13.47
N LEU A 262 3.25 2.52 -12.55
CA LEU A 262 4.43 1.70 -12.78
C LEU A 262 4.14 0.28 -12.29
N ILE A 263 3.89 -0.64 -13.23
CA ILE A 263 3.53 -2.03 -12.95
C ILE A 263 4.73 -2.91 -13.29
N LYS A 264 5.41 -3.46 -12.28
CA LYS A 264 6.70 -4.12 -12.49
C LYS A 264 6.92 -5.41 -11.74
N ASN A 265 7.71 -6.31 -12.31
CA ASN A 265 8.14 -7.56 -11.68
C ASN A 265 7.01 -8.46 -11.15
N ASN A 266 5.81 -8.36 -11.74
CA ASN A 266 4.70 -9.24 -11.38
C ASN A 266 4.69 -10.48 -12.29
N THR A 267 4.07 -11.59 -11.87
CA THR A 267 3.81 -12.68 -12.84
C THR A 267 2.89 -12.17 -13.95
N TYR A 268 1.81 -11.48 -13.57
CA TYR A 268 0.92 -10.77 -14.49
C TYR A 268 0.83 -9.31 -14.06
N GLY A 269 1.11 -8.36 -14.95
CA GLY A 269 0.98 -6.94 -14.65
C GLY A 269 -0.48 -6.54 -14.43
N VAL A 270 -1.31 -6.70 -15.47
CA VAL A 270 -2.77 -6.63 -15.39
C VAL A 270 -3.35 -7.97 -15.83
N TYR A 271 -4.19 -8.56 -14.98
CA TYR A 271 -4.92 -9.80 -15.24
C TYR A 271 -6.41 -9.50 -15.29
N LEU A 272 -7.04 -9.75 -16.44
CA LEU A 272 -8.48 -9.56 -16.62
C LEU A 272 -9.20 -10.91 -16.50
N ARG A 273 -10.00 -11.09 -15.44
CA ARG A 273 -10.86 -12.28 -15.25
C ARG A 273 -12.24 -12.06 -15.87
N ASP A 274 -12.96 -13.16 -16.14
CA ASP A 274 -14.41 -13.25 -16.42
C ASP A 274 -15.09 -11.97 -16.98
N GLU A 275 -15.25 -11.83 -18.30
CA GLU A 275 -16.06 -10.76 -18.94
C GLU A 275 -15.77 -9.30 -18.45
N SER A 276 -14.55 -9.02 -17.94
CA SER A 276 -14.11 -7.68 -17.47
C SER A 276 -13.88 -6.70 -18.65
N ASP A 277 -14.90 -6.54 -19.48
CA ASP A 277 -14.72 -6.15 -20.86
C ASP A 277 -14.33 -4.68 -21.03
N ASP A 278 -14.80 -3.78 -20.17
CA ASP A 278 -14.64 -2.32 -20.32
C ASP A 278 -13.38 -1.74 -19.68
N THR A 279 -12.42 -2.58 -19.31
CA THR A 279 -11.23 -2.11 -18.60
C THR A 279 -10.41 -1.16 -19.46
N VAL A 280 -10.15 0.04 -18.94
CA VAL A 280 -9.28 1.04 -19.59
C VAL A 280 -7.90 0.94 -19.00
N ILE A 281 -6.92 0.53 -19.80
CA ILE A 281 -5.50 0.38 -19.43
C ILE A 281 -4.71 1.39 -20.25
N LYS A 282 -4.34 2.53 -19.66
CA LYS A 282 -3.67 3.59 -20.42
C LYS A 282 -2.57 4.32 -19.69
N ASP A 283 -1.60 4.85 -20.44
CA ASP A 283 -0.51 5.66 -19.89
C ASP A 283 0.29 4.96 -18.78
N ASN A 284 0.29 3.62 -18.71
CA ASN A 284 1.07 2.86 -17.72
C ASN A 284 2.46 2.52 -18.27
N THR A 285 3.40 2.27 -17.37
CA THR A 285 4.67 1.61 -17.69
C THR A 285 4.65 0.19 -17.15
N PHE A 286 4.81 -0.79 -18.04
CA PHE A 286 4.99 -2.20 -17.72
C PHE A 286 6.46 -2.57 -17.83
N ASN A 287 7.08 -3.07 -16.76
CA ASN A 287 8.51 -3.42 -16.74
C ASN A 287 8.77 -4.73 -16.00
N GLY A 288 9.39 -5.71 -16.65
CA GLY A 288 9.89 -6.93 -16.00
C GLY A 288 8.78 -7.86 -15.49
N ASN A 289 7.52 -7.67 -15.88
CA ASN A 289 6.46 -8.63 -15.58
C ASN A 289 6.68 -9.92 -16.39
N ALA A 290 6.21 -11.09 -15.96
CA ALA A 290 6.26 -12.27 -16.83
C ALA A 290 5.34 -12.08 -18.04
N VAL A 291 4.10 -11.69 -17.78
CA VAL A 291 3.16 -11.18 -18.78
C VAL A 291 2.73 -9.76 -18.40
N GLY A 292 2.81 -8.81 -19.32
CA GLY A 292 2.38 -7.41 -19.07
C GLY A 292 0.87 -7.31 -18.84
N ILE A 293 0.08 -7.66 -19.87
CA ILE A 293 -1.38 -7.73 -19.81
C ILE A 293 -1.83 -9.12 -20.25
N PHE A 294 -2.70 -9.75 -19.46
CA PHE A 294 -3.25 -11.08 -19.75
C PHE A 294 -4.76 -11.04 -19.93
N ASN A 295 -5.23 -11.74 -20.97
CA ASN A 295 -6.64 -11.96 -21.30
C ASN A 295 -7.45 -10.67 -21.55
N PRO A 296 -6.95 -9.72 -22.35
CA PRO A 296 -7.76 -8.58 -22.77
C PRO A 296 -8.91 -9.03 -23.67
N THR A 297 -9.99 -8.25 -23.68
CA THR A 297 -11.21 -8.57 -24.44
C THR A 297 -11.49 -7.49 -25.49
N TYR A 298 -12.49 -7.72 -26.34
CA TYR A 298 -12.83 -6.85 -27.47
C TYR A 298 -13.31 -5.45 -27.07
N ARG A 299 -13.67 -5.23 -25.81
CA ARG A 299 -14.08 -3.89 -25.30
C ARG A 299 -12.97 -3.24 -24.47
N SER A 300 -11.85 -3.94 -24.22
CA SER A 300 -10.72 -3.40 -23.47
C SER A 300 -10.09 -2.26 -24.25
N THR A 301 -9.75 -1.17 -23.55
CA THR A 301 -9.04 -0.02 -24.15
C THR A 301 -7.60 -0.01 -23.68
N ILE A 302 -6.65 -0.39 -24.53
CA ILE A 302 -5.23 -0.48 -24.19
C ILE A 302 -4.43 0.51 -25.04
N VAL A 303 -4.12 1.69 -24.52
CA VAL A 303 -3.51 2.79 -25.31
C VAL A 303 -2.48 3.59 -24.52
N GLY A 304 -1.45 4.12 -25.18
CA GLY A 304 -0.47 5.02 -24.57
C GLY A 304 0.41 4.36 -23.51
N ASN A 305 0.41 3.03 -23.38
CA ASN A 305 1.26 2.34 -22.42
C ASN A 305 2.69 2.19 -22.98
N ASN A 306 3.67 2.16 -22.08
CA ASN A 306 5.04 1.80 -22.36
C ASN A 306 5.29 0.36 -21.88
N PHE A 307 5.52 -0.55 -22.82
CA PHE A 307 6.04 -1.88 -22.52
C PHE A 307 7.56 -1.86 -22.63
N VAL A 308 8.23 -1.86 -21.48
CA VAL A 308 9.70 -1.73 -21.35
C VAL A 308 10.36 -3.11 -21.19
N GLY A 309 9.65 -4.16 -21.58
CA GLY A 309 10.12 -5.54 -21.61
C GLY A 309 9.47 -6.40 -20.53
N SER A 310 8.64 -7.34 -20.96
CA SER A 310 8.18 -8.48 -20.14
C SER A 310 9.10 -9.69 -20.32
N MET A 311 9.14 -10.60 -19.35
CA MET A 311 10.00 -11.79 -19.39
C MET A 311 9.47 -12.88 -20.34
N GLN A 312 8.16 -12.87 -20.64
CA GLN A 312 7.52 -13.77 -21.60
C GLN A 312 6.84 -12.95 -22.70
N PHE A 313 5.75 -12.26 -22.38
CA PHE A 313 4.92 -11.52 -23.35
C PHE A 313 4.48 -10.18 -22.79
N ASP A 314 4.51 -9.13 -23.60
CA ASP A 314 3.94 -7.83 -23.22
C ASP A 314 2.41 -7.89 -23.16
N VAL A 315 1.79 -8.61 -24.11
CA VAL A 315 0.36 -8.91 -24.10
C VAL A 315 0.14 -10.37 -24.47
N GLN A 316 -0.68 -11.07 -23.69
CA GLN A 316 -1.16 -12.41 -24.00
C GLN A 316 -2.69 -12.38 -24.13
N ALA A 317 -3.18 -12.79 -25.30
CA ALA A 317 -4.59 -12.75 -25.66
C ALA A 317 -5.44 -13.72 -24.85
N GLY A 318 -6.72 -13.35 -24.72
CA GLY A 318 -7.79 -14.28 -24.36
C GLY A 318 -8.35 -15.01 -25.58
N VAL A 319 -9.58 -15.51 -25.47
CA VAL A 319 -10.32 -16.09 -26.61
C VAL A 319 -10.85 -15.01 -27.57
N ASP A 320 -11.07 -13.79 -27.08
CA ASP A 320 -11.56 -12.67 -27.87
C ASP A 320 -10.40 -11.84 -28.44
N ALA A 321 -10.62 -11.26 -29.62
CA ALA A 321 -9.69 -10.29 -30.18
C ALA A 321 -9.71 -9.00 -29.35
N ALA A 322 -8.58 -8.32 -29.23
CA ALA A 322 -8.46 -7.06 -28.49
C ALA A 322 -7.57 -6.05 -29.23
N SER A 323 -7.83 -4.76 -29.02
CA SER A 323 -7.00 -3.68 -29.54
C SER A 323 -5.96 -3.25 -28.51
N ALA A 324 -4.70 -3.27 -28.93
CA ALA A 324 -3.55 -2.71 -28.21
C ALA A 324 -2.78 -1.71 -29.09
N ALA A 325 -3.51 -0.96 -29.93
CA ALA A 325 -2.93 0.09 -30.75
C ALA A 325 -2.49 1.30 -29.92
N ASN A 326 -1.58 2.10 -30.48
CA ASN A 326 -1.03 3.32 -29.92
C ASN A 326 -0.28 3.11 -28.59
N ASN A 327 0.39 1.97 -28.44
CA ASN A 327 1.32 1.70 -27.34
C ASN A 327 2.77 1.73 -27.85
N TRP A 328 3.71 1.96 -26.94
CA TRP A 328 5.15 1.80 -27.20
C TRP A 328 5.58 0.40 -26.75
N TRP A 329 6.22 -0.33 -27.66
CA TRP A 329 6.60 -1.74 -27.47
C TRP A 329 8.10 -1.94 -27.23
N GLY A 330 8.83 -0.85 -26.94
CA GLY A 330 10.29 -0.88 -26.84
C GLY A 330 11.04 -0.89 -28.18
N THR A 331 10.33 -0.88 -29.31
CA THR A 331 10.87 -0.96 -30.68
C THR A 331 9.84 -0.47 -31.70
N THR A 332 10.30 -0.11 -32.90
CA THR A 332 9.46 0.20 -34.07
C THR A 332 9.44 -0.93 -35.12
N GLU A 333 10.18 -2.01 -34.88
CA GLU A 333 10.27 -3.15 -35.80
C GLU A 333 9.11 -4.12 -35.58
N SER A 334 8.16 -4.19 -36.51
CA SER A 334 6.92 -4.98 -36.34
C SER A 334 7.16 -6.46 -36.00
N VAL A 335 8.23 -7.07 -36.52
CA VAL A 335 8.58 -8.47 -36.21
C VAL A 335 8.97 -8.62 -34.73
N GLU A 336 9.73 -7.67 -34.20
CA GLU A 336 10.12 -7.64 -32.78
C GLU A 336 8.92 -7.33 -31.86
N ILE A 337 7.90 -6.63 -32.37
CA ILE A 337 6.64 -6.43 -31.65
C ILE A 337 5.84 -7.73 -31.63
N SER A 338 5.70 -8.41 -32.77
CA SER A 338 4.90 -9.64 -32.85
C SER A 338 5.41 -10.76 -31.96
N ILE A 339 6.72 -10.88 -31.74
CA ILE A 339 7.28 -11.92 -30.84
C ILE A 339 6.97 -11.65 -29.36
N LYS A 340 6.60 -10.41 -28.99
CA LYS A 340 6.25 -10.02 -27.61
C LYS A 340 4.75 -10.17 -27.34
N ILE A 341 3.98 -10.59 -28.34
CA ILE A 341 2.54 -10.76 -28.26
C ILE A 341 2.26 -12.25 -28.44
N PHE A 342 1.46 -12.85 -27.56
CA PHE A 342 1.00 -14.23 -27.72
C PHE A 342 -0.50 -14.22 -28.06
N ASP A 343 -0.84 -14.55 -29.30
CA ASP A 343 -2.19 -14.43 -29.83
C ASP A 343 -2.58 -15.54 -30.81
N SER A 344 -3.66 -15.35 -31.58
CA SER A 344 -4.15 -16.27 -32.62
C SER A 344 -3.11 -16.75 -33.65
N ASN A 345 -2.00 -16.04 -33.84
CA ASN A 345 -0.92 -16.44 -34.73
C ASN A 345 -0.02 -17.52 -34.10
N ASP A 346 0.02 -17.58 -32.77
CA ASP A 346 0.78 -18.57 -31.99
C ASP A 346 -0.10 -19.76 -31.58
N ASP A 347 -1.36 -19.48 -31.23
CA ASP A 347 -2.37 -20.47 -30.84
C ASP A 347 -3.75 -20.11 -31.41
N PHE A 348 -4.25 -20.93 -32.35
CA PHE A 348 -5.52 -20.70 -33.05
C PHE A 348 -6.77 -20.71 -32.15
N SER A 349 -6.66 -21.09 -30.87
CA SER A 349 -7.76 -21.00 -29.90
C SER A 349 -7.90 -19.62 -29.26
N LEU A 350 -6.95 -18.72 -29.48
CA LEU A 350 -6.93 -17.36 -28.95
C LEU A 350 -7.44 -16.33 -29.97
N GLY A 351 -7.80 -15.15 -29.46
CA GLY A 351 -8.10 -13.98 -30.26
C GLY A 351 -6.84 -13.28 -30.77
N THR A 352 -7.01 -12.41 -31.77
CA THR A 352 -5.92 -11.59 -32.33
C THR A 352 -5.71 -10.31 -31.53
N ILE A 353 -4.45 -9.91 -31.31
CA ILE A 353 -4.10 -8.61 -30.72
C ILE A 353 -3.76 -7.61 -31.83
N ILE A 354 -4.56 -6.56 -31.96
CA ILE A 354 -4.36 -5.50 -32.95
C ILE A 354 -3.45 -4.43 -32.35
N TYR A 355 -2.14 -4.50 -32.64
CA TYR A 355 -1.13 -3.58 -32.08
C TYR A 355 -0.76 -2.41 -33.01
N THR A 356 -1.33 -2.34 -34.21
CA THR A 356 -1.09 -1.26 -35.18
C THR A 356 -2.25 -0.26 -35.23
N PRO A 357 -1.99 1.06 -35.34
CA PRO A 357 -0.67 1.70 -35.30
C PRO A 357 -0.01 1.55 -33.92
N PHE A 358 1.32 1.67 -33.84
CA PHE A 358 2.09 1.72 -32.58
C PHE A 358 2.90 3.02 -32.50
N LEU A 359 3.35 3.39 -31.29
CA LEU A 359 4.15 4.61 -31.08
C LEU A 359 5.56 4.47 -31.65
N ASP A 360 6.16 5.56 -32.13
CA ASP A 360 7.53 5.61 -32.65
C ASP A 360 8.60 5.85 -31.57
N SER A 361 8.15 6.20 -30.36
CA SER A 361 8.96 6.51 -29.19
C SER A 361 8.16 6.26 -27.90
N PRO A 362 8.83 6.12 -26.74
CA PRO A 362 8.14 5.97 -25.46
C PRO A 362 7.17 7.12 -25.18
N ASN A 363 5.99 6.82 -24.64
CA ASN A 363 5.06 7.82 -24.14
C ASN A 363 5.67 8.54 -22.91
N ALA A 364 5.93 9.83 -23.03
CA ALA A 364 6.57 10.65 -21.99
C ALA A 364 5.66 10.94 -20.78
N TYR A 365 4.36 10.67 -20.87
CA TYR A 365 3.41 10.90 -19.78
C TYR A 365 3.24 9.71 -18.83
N THR A 366 3.94 8.59 -19.08
CA THR A 366 3.90 7.42 -18.21
C THR A 366 4.96 7.53 -17.09
N PRO A 367 4.75 6.91 -15.92
CA PRO A 367 5.77 6.85 -14.88
C PRO A 367 7.05 6.19 -15.40
N GLN A 368 8.18 6.88 -15.24
CA GLN A 368 9.48 6.38 -15.68
C GLN A 368 10.07 5.40 -14.67
N THR A 369 10.83 4.43 -15.16
CA THR A 369 11.67 3.57 -14.32
C THR A 369 12.93 4.32 -13.86
N PRO A 370 13.56 3.95 -12.73
CA PRO A 370 14.86 4.51 -12.36
C PRO A 370 15.93 4.31 -13.43
N GLU A 371 15.85 3.24 -14.22
CA GLU A 371 16.78 2.93 -15.31
C GLU A 371 16.58 3.86 -16.52
N GLU A 372 15.34 4.22 -16.86
CA GLU A 372 15.03 5.22 -17.89
C GLU A 372 15.48 6.63 -17.46
N LEU A 373 15.39 6.97 -16.17
CA LEU A 373 15.93 8.24 -15.64
C LEU A 373 17.47 8.30 -15.72
N MET A 374 18.14 7.15 -15.75
CA MET A 374 19.60 7.05 -15.86
C MET A 374 20.09 6.88 -17.31
N SER A 375 19.20 6.57 -18.25
CA SER A 375 19.54 6.53 -19.68
C SER A 375 19.48 7.95 -20.24
N PRO A 376 20.54 8.47 -20.87
CA PRO A 376 20.41 9.71 -21.62
C PRO A 376 19.34 9.47 -22.71
N THR A 377 18.33 10.33 -22.75
CA THR A 377 17.39 10.37 -23.87
C THR A 377 18.21 10.45 -25.17
N PRO A 378 17.82 9.74 -26.25
CA PRO A 378 18.41 10.00 -27.55
C PRO A 378 18.10 11.45 -27.89
N MET A 379 19.09 12.32 -27.70
CA MET A 379 19.03 13.68 -28.19
C MET A 379 18.82 13.55 -29.69
N ALA A 380 17.74 14.16 -30.22
CA ALA A 380 17.48 14.20 -31.64
C ALA A 380 18.79 14.52 -32.37
N SER A 381 19.27 13.58 -33.18
CA SER A 381 20.51 13.77 -33.94
C SER A 381 20.31 15.02 -34.79
N PRO A 382 21.08 16.10 -34.61
CA PRO A 382 20.93 17.26 -35.46
C PRO A 382 21.33 16.83 -36.88
N THR A 383 20.34 16.70 -37.75
CA THR A 383 20.54 16.60 -39.19
C THR A 383 21.08 17.94 -39.67
N GLY A 384 22.41 18.06 -39.65
CA GLY A 384 23.13 19.19 -40.21
C GLY A 384 24.56 18.74 -40.44
N ASP A 385 24.95 18.60 -41.71
CA ASP A 385 26.32 18.31 -42.11
C ASP A 385 27.28 19.31 -41.46
N VAL A 386 28.05 18.84 -40.47
CA VAL A 386 29.15 19.62 -39.90
C VAL A 386 30.34 19.49 -40.83
N VAL A 387 30.56 20.51 -41.66
CA VAL A 387 31.80 20.68 -42.42
C VAL A 387 32.92 20.98 -41.41
N PHE A 388 33.84 20.03 -41.21
CA PHE A 388 35.07 20.27 -40.46
C PHE A 388 35.99 21.18 -41.28
N GLN A 389 36.04 22.47 -40.95
CA GLN A 389 37.20 23.29 -41.32
C GLN A 389 38.32 23.01 -40.32
N SER A 390 39.47 22.55 -40.83
CA SER A 390 40.69 22.35 -40.05
C SER A 390 41.19 23.68 -39.51
N VAL A 391 41.20 23.86 -38.19
CA VAL A 391 41.84 25.02 -37.54
C VAL A 391 43.24 24.61 -37.08
N ASN A 392 44.24 25.42 -37.43
CA ASN A 392 45.65 25.17 -37.13
C ASN A 392 45.96 25.25 -35.63
N HIS A 393 46.98 24.49 -35.22
CA HIS A 393 47.28 24.09 -33.85
C HIS A 393 48.04 25.16 -33.00
N SER A 394 47.62 26.43 -33.03
CA SER A 394 48.31 27.50 -32.27
C SER A 394 47.47 28.36 -31.32
N ASP A 395 46.14 28.22 -31.26
CA ASP A 395 45.30 29.22 -30.55
C ASP A 395 44.61 28.71 -29.26
N LEU A 396 45.07 27.61 -28.65
CA LEU A 396 44.41 26.96 -27.49
C LEU A 396 45.12 27.13 -26.13
N LEU A 397 45.91 28.20 -25.95
CA LEU A 397 46.57 28.49 -24.67
C LEU A 397 46.35 29.93 -24.21
N SER A 398 45.10 30.30 -23.92
CA SER A 398 44.80 31.34 -22.92
C SER A 398 43.34 31.25 -22.49
N GLY A 399 43.08 30.61 -21.35
CA GLY A 399 41.79 30.75 -20.66
C GLY A 399 41.22 29.46 -20.13
N PHE A 400 41.86 28.88 -19.11
CA PHE A 400 41.16 28.01 -18.15
C PHE A 400 41.96 27.92 -16.85
N GLU A 401 41.64 28.75 -15.86
CA GLU A 401 42.02 28.49 -14.47
C GLU A 401 41.02 27.47 -13.90
N VAL A 402 41.48 26.24 -13.64
CA VAL A 402 40.74 25.24 -12.86
C VAL A 402 41.19 25.33 -11.41
N GLY A 403 40.27 25.72 -10.52
CA GLY A 403 40.40 25.55 -9.08
C GLY A 403 40.47 24.06 -8.73
N VAL A 404 41.56 23.67 -8.07
CA VAL A 404 41.86 22.30 -7.68
C VAL A 404 41.08 21.93 -6.41
N ALA A 405 40.16 20.96 -6.51
CA ALA A 405 39.72 20.17 -5.35
C ALA A 405 39.25 18.77 -5.77
N SER A 406 39.99 17.75 -5.29
CA SER A 406 39.58 16.34 -5.10
C SER A 406 39.57 15.36 -6.30
N ALA A 407 40.70 15.21 -6.99
CA ALA A 407 40.97 14.04 -7.85
C ALA A 407 41.21 12.71 -7.09
N GLY A 408 41.06 12.68 -5.75
CA GLY A 408 41.36 11.51 -4.92
C GLY A 408 40.19 10.58 -4.60
N VAL A 409 38.94 11.00 -4.83
CA VAL A 409 37.74 10.22 -4.43
C VAL A 409 37.14 9.44 -5.60
N ILE A 410 37.35 9.90 -6.85
CA ILE A 410 36.73 9.30 -8.04
C ILE A 410 37.45 8.00 -8.47
N THR A 411 38.75 7.86 -8.20
CA THR A 411 39.52 6.67 -8.61
C THR A 411 39.26 5.45 -7.72
N ALA A 412 38.88 5.64 -6.44
CA ALA A 412 38.59 4.53 -5.53
C ALA A 412 37.24 3.86 -5.81
N VAL A 413 36.23 4.64 -6.24
CA VAL A 413 34.88 4.13 -6.55
C VAL A 413 34.88 3.34 -7.87
N LEU A 414 35.65 3.78 -8.88
CA LEU A 414 35.73 3.08 -10.16
C LEU A 414 36.43 1.70 -10.05
N VAL A 415 37.46 1.60 -9.20
CA VAL A 415 38.20 0.34 -8.97
C VAL A 415 37.36 -0.66 -8.17
N ALA A 416 36.55 -0.19 -7.21
CA ALA A 416 35.63 -1.05 -6.47
C ALA A 416 34.50 -1.61 -7.35
N LEU A 417 33.95 -0.79 -8.26
CA LEU A 417 32.88 -1.22 -9.18
C LEU A 417 33.39 -2.23 -10.22
N LEU A 418 34.62 -2.07 -10.72
CA LEU A 418 35.24 -3.05 -11.63
C LEU A 418 35.57 -4.38 -10.95
N ALA A 419 35.94 -4.38 -9.67
CA ALA A 419 36.20 -5.60 -8.91
C ALA A 419 34.93 -6.43 -8.63
N VAL A 420 33.80 -5.77 -8.32
CA VAL A 420 32.51 -6.44 -8.11
C VAL A 420 31.97 -7.04 -9.42
N TYR A 421 32.15 -6.34 -10.55
CA TYR A 421 31.76 -6.85 -11.87
C TYR A 421 32.58 -8.07 -12.31
N ALA A 422 33.89 -8.09 -12.03
CA ALA A 422 34.76 -9.23 -12.34
C ALA A 422 34.44 -10.48 -11.50
N HIS A 423 33.92 -10.33 -10.28
CA HIS A 423 33.59 -11.47 -9.42
C HIS A 423 32.29 -12.19 -9.85
N ARG A 424 31.27 -11.46 -10.32
CA ARG A 424 30.01 -12.06 -10.83
C ARG A 424 30.20 -12.88 -12.11
N LYS A 425 31.14 -12.49 -12.99
CA LYS A 425 31.36 -13.20 -14.27
C LYS A 425 32.08 -14.56 -14.10
N LYS A 426 32.79 -14.78 -12.98
CA LYS A 426 33.44 -16.07 -12.66
C LYS A 426 32.49 -17.12 -12.06
N GLY A 427 31.33 -16.74 -11.53
CA GLY A 427 30.36 -17.65 -10.92
C GLY A 427 29.41 -18.37 -11.91
N LEU A 428 29.34 -17.90 -13.16
CA LEU A 428 28.38 -18.38 -14.17
C LEU A 428 28.94 -19.43 -15.15
N LYS A 429 30.17 -19.93 -14.92
CA LYS A 429 30.82 -20.90 -15.84
C LYS A 429 31.00 -22.32 -15.33
N SER A 430 30.43 -22.72 -14.19
CA SER A 430 30.40 -24.14 -13.78
C SER A 430 29.01 -24.57 -13.34
N ASN A 431 28.21 -25.05 -14.30
CA ASN A 431 27.29 -26.19 -14.14
C ASN A 431 26.62 -26.46 -15.49
N ARG A 432 27.39 -27.08 -16.40
CA ARG A 432 26.85 -27.81 -17.56
C ARG A 432 27.47 -29.20 -17.53
N ALA A 433 26.75 -30.13 -16.92
CA ALA A 433 26.75 -31.56 -17.23
C ALA A 433 25.89 -32.27 -16.18
N LEU A 434 24.68 -32.71 -16.54
CA LEU A 434 24.22 -34.06 -16.25
C LEU A 434 22.91 -34.35 -16.98
N SER A 435 22.88 -35.55 -17.51
CA SER A 435 22.01 -36.14 -18.51
C SER A 435 20.66 -36.62 -17.96
N ILE A 436 19.69 -36.63 -18.87
CA ILE A 436 18.38 -37.32 -18.86
C ILE A 436 18.59 -38.82 -18.53
N PRO A 437 17.68 -39.43 -17.74
CA PRO A 437 16.56 -40.21 -18.29
C PRO A 437 15.21 -39.52 -18.13
#